data_AF-A0A1Q7YUC0-F1
#
_entry.id   AF-A0A1Q7YUC0-F1
#
_cell.length_a   1.000
_cell.length_b   1.000
_cell.length_c   1.000
_cell.angle_alpha   90.00
_cell.angle_beta   90.00
_cell.angle_gamma   90.00
#
_symmetry.space_group_name_H-M   'P 1'
#
loop_
_entity.id
_entity.type
_entity.pdbx_description
1 polymer ?
#
loop_
_entity_poly.entity_id
_entity_poly.type
_entity_poly.pdbx_seq_one_letter_code
_entity_poly.pdbx_strand_id
1 'polypeptide(L)'
;MERLAESKVVSVTETGVQLSKLGKQSLHKLLRQLSIKKILPLPESDLVIGSAAMSIHVIGAYRPGMTGVPQRDEAIKAGAEGTITVAAMGRKLVIPPDNKNLAVLAPRENARLREGFEPSDKDLVVIGFGKDSSRALAGALAAVLSLQER
;
A
#
# COMPACT_ATOMS: atom_id res chain seq x y z
N MET A 1 -8.38 -21.20 4.87
CA MET A 1 -8.69 -21.66 3.49
C MET A 1 -10.11 -22.18 3.38
N GLU A 2 -10.60 -22.99 4.33
CA GLU A 2 -11.98 -23.53 4.34
C GLU A 2 -13.06 -22.45 4.14
N ARG A 3 -13.03 -21.37 4.93
CA ARG A 3 -13.98 -20.24 4.77
C ARG A 3 -13.99 -19.58 3.39
N LEU A 4 -12.84 -19.55 2.69
CA LEU A 4 -12.76 -19.00 1.33
C LEU A 4 -13.36 -19.98 0.30
N ALA A 5 -13.19 -21.28 0.53
CA ALA A 5 -13.79 -22.31 -0.31
C ALA A 5 -15.31 -22.37 -0.13
N GLU A 6 -15.80 -22.31 1.11
CA GLU A 6 -17.23 -22.25 1.46
C GLU A 6 -17.93 -21.05 0.81
N SER A 7 -17.27 -19.89 0.79
CA SER A 7 -17.78 -18.67 0.15
C SER A 7 -17.63 -18.66 -1.38
N LYS A 8 -17.12 -19.75 -1.99
CA LYS A 8 -16.94 -19.93 -3.44
C LYS A 8 -16.06 -18.86 -4.12
N VAL A 9 -15.25 -18.14 -3.34
CA VAL A 9 -14.33 -17.12 -3.87
C VAL A 9 -13.02 -17.73 -4.36
N VAL A 10 -12.73 -18.97 -4.02
CA VAL A 10 -11.59 -19.74 -4.55
C VAL A 10 -12.06 -21.00 -5.27
N SER A 11 -11.25 -21.46 -6.21
CA SER A 11 -11.39 -22.73 -6.92
C SER A 11 -10.12 -23.55 -6.74
N VAL A 12 -10.27 -24.85 -6.47
CA VAL A 12 -9.16 -25.80 -6.40
C VAL A 12 -8.91 -26.35 -7.80
N THR A 13 -7.65 -26.28 -8.23
CA THR A 13 -7.16 -26.82 -9.50
C THR A 13 -6.02 -27.80 -9.21
N GLU A 14 -5.60 -28.58 -10.22
CA GLU A 14 -4.47 -29.51 -10.08
C GLU A 14 -3.16 -28.81 -9.68
N THR A 15 -3.00 -27.51 -9.99
CA THR A 15 -1.82 -26.70 -9.67
C THR A 15 -1.96 -25.91 -8.37
N GLY A 16 -3.07 -26.05 -7.64
CA GLY A 16 -3.32 -25.40 -6.37
C GLY A 16 -4.61 -24.56 -6.34
N VAL A 17 -4.65 -23.60 -5.41
CA VAL A 17 -5.85 -22.77 -5.16
C VAL A 17 -5.74 -21.43 -5.87
N GLN A 18 -6.76 -21.08 -6.65
CA GLN A 18 -6.84 -19.81 -7.37
C GLN A 18 -8.13 -19.08 -7.06
N LEU A 19 -8.18 -17.76 -7.28
CA LEU A 19 -9.43 -17.01 -7.19
C LEU A 19 -10.40 -17.45 -8.29
N SER A 20 -11.62 -17.78 -7.89
CA SER A 20 -12.73 -18.02 -8.82
C SER A 20 -13.12 -16.72 -9.53
N LYS A 21 -14.02 -16.79 -10.53
CA LYS A 21 -14.60 -15.59 -11.16
C LYS A 21 -15.25 -14.68 -10.11
N LEU A 22 -16.00 -15.26 -9.17
CA LEU A 22 -16.61 -14.55 -8.04
C LEU A 22 -15.55 -13.94 -7.12
N GLY A 23 -14.48 -14.66 -6.82
CA GLY A 23 -13.38 -14.15 -5.99
C GLY A 23 -12.67 -12.97 -6.61
N LYS A 24 -12.37 -13.03 -7.91
CA LYS A 24 -11.79 -11.90 -8.65
C LYS A 24 -12.69 -10.67 -8.61
N GLN A 25 -14.00 -10.84 -8.82
CA GLN A 25 -14.98 -9.74 -8.73
C GLN A 25 -15.09 -9.17 -7.32
N SER A 26 -15.12 -10.03 -6.31
CA SER A 26 -15.18 -9.64 -4.89
C SER A 26 -13.94 -8.87 -4.47
N LEU A 27 -12.75 -9.33 -4.89
CA LEU A 27 -11.49 -8.62 -4.65
C LEU A 27 -11.48 -7.25 -5.33
N HIS A 28 -11.90 -7.15 -6.61
CA HIS A 28 -12.00 -5.86 -7.29
C HIS A 28 -12.96 -4.89 -6.58
N LYS A 29 -14.11 -5.39 -6.11
CA LYS A 29 -15.06 -4.59 -5.33
C LYS A 29 -14.43 -4.09 -4.04
N LEU A 30 -13.74 -4.96 -3.31
CA LEU A 30 -13.06 -4.60 -2.05
C LEU A 30 -11.97 -3.56 -2.28
N LEU A 31 -11.09 -3.75 -3.27
CA LEU A 31 -10.05 -2.79 -3.60
C LEU A 31 -10.64 -1.43 -3.96
N ARG A 32 -11.75 -1.40 -4.72
CA ARG A 32 -12.47 -0.17 -5.03
C ARG A 32 -13.08 0.48 -3.79
N GLN A 33 -13.66 -0.28 -2.87
CA GLN A 33 -14.20 0.24 -1.60
C GLN A 33 -13.10 0.87 -0.73
N LEU A 34 -11.91 0.26 -0.71
CA LEU A 34 -10.74 0.78 -0.02
C LEU A 34 -10.01 1.90 -0.81
N SER A 35 -10.56 2.31 -1.96
CA SER A 35 -9.93 3.29 -2.86
C SER A 35 -8.51 2.91 -3.31
N ILE A 36 -8.17 1.62 -3.30
CA ILE A 36 -6.88 1.11 -3.78
C ILE A 36 -6.91 1.05 -5.30
N LYS A 37 -6.08 1.85 -5.96
CA LYS A 37 -5.95 1.88 -7.42
C LYS A 37 -4.98 0.83 -7.93
N LYS A 38 -3.85 0.68 -7.25
CA LYS A 38 -2.72 -0.14 -7.71
C LYS A 38 -1.85 -0.59 -6.56
N ILE A 39 -1.26 -1.77 -6.70
CA ILE A 39 -0.28 -2.34 -5.78
C ILE A 39 0.93 -2.75 -6.63
N LEU A 40 2.13 -2.29 -6.27
CA LEU A 40 3.37 -2.62 -6.97
C LEU A 40 4.47 -3.01 -5.97
N PRO A 41 5.35 -3.96 -6.32
CA PRO A 41 6.60 -4.12 -5.59
C PRO A 41 7.43 -2.85 -5.73
N LEU A 42 8.14 -2.50 -4.66
CA LEU A 42 9.16 -1.47 -4.69
C LEU A 42 10.51 -2.21 -4.65
N PRO A 43 11.27 -2.21 -5.77
CA PRO A 43 12.64 -2.69 -5.77
C PRO A 43 13.50 -1.90 -4.78
N GLU A 44 14.76 -2.30 -4.62
CA GLU A 44 15.73 -1.58 -3.77
C GLU A 44 15.61 -0.05 -3.94
N SER A 45 15.56 0.61 -2.79
CA SER A 45 15.02 1.96 -2.63
C SER A 45 15.83 2.70 -1.57
N ASP A 46 16.12 3.97 -1.81
CA ASP A 46 16.81 4.84 -0.86
C ASP A 46 15.95 5.12 0.39
N LEU A 47 14.63 4.88 0.30
CA LEU A 47 13.71 5.01 1.44
C LEU A 47 13.67 3.77 2.35
N VAL A 48 13.99 2.59 1.80
CA VAL A 48 13.89 1.30 2.49
C VAL A 48 15.12 0.47 2.14
N ILE A 49 16.09 0.48 3.05
CA ILE A 49 17.38 -0.19 2.85
C ILE A 49 17.33 -1.60 3.44
N GLY A 50 17.66 -2.61 2.64
CA GLY A 50 17.84 -3.99 3.10
C GLY A 50 16.56 -4.79 3.39
N SER A 51 15.39 -4.24 3.12
CA SER A 51 14.09 -4.90 3.35
C SER A 51 13.28 -5.00 2.05
N ALA A 52 12.45 -6.05 1.94
CA ALA A 52 11.48 -6.14 0.85
C ALA A 52 10.40 -5.09 1.04
N ALA A 53 9.93 -4.46 -0.05
CA ALA A 53 8.96 -3.37 0.01
C ALA A 53 7.82 -3.53 -0.99
N MET A 54 6.62 -3.14 -0.57
CA MET A 54 5.40 -3.14 -1.37
C MET A 54 4.71 -1.78 -1.24
N SER A 55 4.27 -1.23 -2.36
CA SER A 55 3.64 0.09 -2.44
C SER A 55 2.17 -0.02 -2.84
N ILE A 56 1.29 0.65 -2.11
CA ILE A 56 -0.16 0.69 -2.37
C ILE A 56 -0.58 2.13 -2.64
N HIS A 57 -1.20 2.37 -3.79
CA HIS A 57 -1.77 3.65 -4.15
C HIS A 57 -3.23 3.74 -3.73
N VAL A 58 -3.53 4.69 -2.85
CA VAL A 58 -4.87 4.95 -2.30
C VAL A 58 -5.35 6.32 -2.77
N ILE A 59 -6.51 6.35 -3.40
CA ILE A 59 -7.08 7.56 -3.99
C ILE A 59 -7.67 8.46 -2.91
N GLY A 60 -7.33 9.74 -2.91
CA GLY A 60 -8.00 10.78 -2.12
C GLY A 60 -7.98 10.58 -0.60
N ALA A 61 -7.03 9.79 -0.07
CA ALA A 61 -6.99 9.42 1.34
C ALA A 61 -6.21 10.41 2.23
N TYR A 62 -5.46 11.35 1.66
CA TYR A 62 -4.76 12.36 2.44
C TYR A 62 -5.73 13.26 3.22
N ARG A 63 -5.38 13.59 4.46
CA ARG A 63 -6.09 14.55 5.32
C ARG A 63 -5.11 15.53 5.94
N PRO A 64 -5.46 16.83 6.07
CA PRO A 64 -4.63 17.78 6.80
C PRO A 64 -4.34 17.29 8.23
N GLY A 65 -3.10 17.45 8.69
CA GLY A 65 -2.65 16.99 10.01
C GLY A 65 -2.28 15.51 10.09
N MET A 66 -2.34 14.75 8.99
CA MET A 66 -1.86 13.36 8.95
C MET A 66 -0.34 13.30 9.20
N THR A 67 0.12 12.35 10.01
CA THR A 67 1.54 12.17 10.35
C THR A 67 2.14 10.88 9.80
N GLY A 68 1.32 9.94 9.35
CA GLY A 68 1.77 8.59 8.94
C GLY A 68 2.20 7.68 10.09
N VAL A 69 2.33 8.20 11.32
CA VAL A 69 2.72 7.41 12.51
C VAL A 69 1.69 6.33 12.85
N PRO A 70 0.36 6.61 12.89
CA PRO A 70 -0.63 5.57 13.13
C PRO A 70 -0.57 4.44 12.08
N GLN A 71 -0.35 4.81 10.81
CA GLN A 71 -0.19 3.85 9.71
C GLN A 71 1.03 2.96 9.90
N ARG A 72 2.15 3.51 10.38
CA ARG A 72 3.35 2.75 10.71
C ARG A 72 3.10 1.77 11.85
N ASP A 73 2.43 2.20 12.90
CA ASP A 73 2.18 1.39 14.08
C ASP A 73 1.26 0.21 13.75
N GLU A 74 0.22 0.43 12.93
CA GLU A 74 -0.64 -0.67 12.43
C GLU A 74 0.11 -1.64 11.53
N ALA A 75 1.03 -1.16 10.70
CA ALA A 75 1.87 -2.04 9.90
C ALA A 75 2.78 -2.94 10.74
N ILE A 76 3.36 -2.39 11.81
CA ILE A 76 4.19 -3.15 12.76
C ILE A 76 3.35 -4.22 13.47
N LYS A 77 2.14 -3.87 13.93
CA LYS A 77 1.19 -4.83 14.52
C LYS A 77 0.84 -5.97 13.56
N ALA A 78 0.77 -5.69 12.26
CA ALA A 78 0.55 -6.68 11.21
C ALA A 78 1.81 -7.51 10.85
N GLY A 79 2.94 -7.29 11.53
CA GLY A 79 4.16 -8.09 11.38
C GLY A 79 5.14 -7.60 10.31
N ALA A 80 4.95 -6.38 9.81
CA ALA A 80 5.94 -5.66 9.01
C ALA A 80 6.97 -4.94 9.89
N GLU A 81 8.05 -4.44 9.29
CA GLU A 81 9.03 -3.60 10.00
C GLU A 81 8.57 -2.14 10.09
N GLY A 82 7.69 -1.71 9.19
CA GLY A 82 7.04 -0.42 9.23
C GLY A 82 6.37 -0.06 7.92
N THR A 83 5.91 1.19 7.84
CA THR A 83 5.48 1.83 6.60
C THR A 83 6.04 3.25 6.47
N ILE A 84 6.14 3.71 5.23
CA ILE A 84 6.33 5.12 4.87
C ILE A 84 5.06 5.56 4.15
N THR A 85 4.45 6.66 4.61
CA THR A 85 3.30 7.27 3.94
C THR A 85 3.77 8.45 3.11
N VAL A 86 3.57 8.37 1.80
CA VAL A 86 3.85 9.47 0.85
C VAL A 86 2.52 10.06 0.40
N ALA A 87 2.36 11.36 0.54
CA ALA A 87 1.18 12.10 0.07
C ALA A 87 1.48 12.86 -1.22
N ALA A 88 0.55 12.79 -2.17
CA ALA A 88 0.53 13.71 -3.30
C ALA A 88 -0.21 14.98 -2.89
N MET A 89 0.52 16.10 -2.89
CA MET A 89 -0.04 17.42 -2.56
C MET A 89 0.38 18.43 -3.61
N GLY A 90 -0.61 19.00 -4.30
CA GLY A 90 -0.41 19.76 -5.52
C GLY A 90 0.36 18.92 -6.55
N ARG A 91 1.48 19.45 -7.04
CA ARG A 91 2.36 18.75 -7.98
C ARG A 91 3.52 18.01 -7.30
N LYS A 92 3.53 17.87 -5.97
CA LYS A 92 4.66 17.30 -5.20
C LYS A 92 4.28 15.99 -4.51
N LEU A 93 5.27 15.12 -4.34
CA LEU A 93 5.19 13.99 -3.41
C LEU A 93 5.91 14.41 -2.13
N VAL A 94 5.26 14.20 -0.99
CA VAL A 94 5.81 14.59 0.30
C VAL A 94 5.63 13.48 1.34
N ILE A 95 6.48 13.47 2.37
CA ILE A 95 6.32 12.60 3.53
C ILE A 95 5.81 13.47 4.70
N PRO A 96 4.60 13.22 5.23
CA PRO A 96 4.11 13.88 6.44
C PRO A 96 4.90 13.44 7.70
N PRO A 97 4.86 14.20 8.81
CA PRO A 97 4.07 15.43 9.02
C PRO A 97 4.74 16.72 8.55
N ASP A 98 6.07 16.73 8.43
CA ASP A 98 6.85 17.92 8.03
C ASP A 98 6.78 18.21 6.53
N ASN A 99 6.07 17.36 5.78
CA ASN A 99 5.84 17.47 4.34
C ASN A 99 7.17 17.59 3.56
N LYS A 100 8.19 16.84 4.01
CA LYS A 100 9.47 16.72 3.31
C LYS A 100 9.26 16.34 1.87
N ASN A 101 9.79 17.16 0.96
CA ASN A 101 9.67 16.94 -0.48
C ASN A 101 10.49 15.71 -0.91
N LEU A 102 9.80 14.70 -1.44
CA LEU A 102 10.43 13.46 -1.85
C LEU A 102 11.42 13.66 -3.00
N ALA A 103 11.18 14.65 -3.87
CA ALA A 103 12.09 14.97 -4.96
C ALA A 103 13.48 15.45 -4.49
N VAL A 104 13.60 15.91 -3.24
CA VAL A 104 14.87 16.30 -2.62
C VAL A 104 15.45 15.16 -1.80
N LEU A 105 14.60 14.48 -1.02
CA LEU A 105 15.03 13.42 -0.11
C LEU A 105 15.46 12.14 -0.85
N ALA A 106 14.68 11.74 -1.84
CA ALA A 106 14.82 10.47 -2.55
C ALA A 106 14.37 10.66 -4.03
N PRO A 107 15.19 11.33 -4.87
CA PRO A 107 14.79 11.73 -6.22
C PRO A 107 14.42 10.54 -7.11
N ARG A 108 15.12 9.41 -6.94
CA ARG A 108 14.88 8.16 -7.70
C ARG A 108 13.49 7.60 -7.39
N GLU A 109 13.12 7.58 -6.12
CA GLU A 109 11.83 7.10 -5.63
C GLU A 109 10.72 8.06 -6.04
N ASN A 110 10.94 9.38 -5.98
CA ASN A 110 9.97 10.33 -6.51
C ASN A 110 9.66 10.07 -8.00
N ALA A 111 10.67 9.81 -8.84
CA ALA A 111 10.45 9.47 -10.24
C ALA A 111 9.70 8.15 -10.41
N ARG A 112 10.16 7.09 -9.72
CA ARG A 112 9.57 5.75 -9.76
C ARG A 112 8.11 5.73 -9.31
N LEU A 113 7.77 6.43 -8.22
CA LEU A 113 6.40 6.51 -7.73
C LEU A 113 5.49 7.28 -8.69
N ARG A 114 5.99 8.32 -9.36
CA ARG A 114 5.23 9.06 -10.37
C ARG A 114 4.94 8.20 -11.60
N GLU A 115 5.95 7.54 -12.13
CA GLU A 115 5.80 6.64 -13.28
C GLU A 115 4.91 5.43 -12.95
N GLY A 116 5.07 4.85 -11.76
CA GLY A 116 4.35 3.66 -11.36
C GLY A 116 2.87 3.88 -11.06
N PHE A 117 2.51 5.04 -10.48
CA PHE A 117 1.18 5.27 -9.91
C PHE A 117 0.42 6.46 -10.51
N GLU A 118 1.13 7.43 -11.09
CA GLU A 118 0.55 8.69 -11.57
C GLU A 118 -0.41 9.32 -10.53
N PRO A 119 0.06 9.57 -9.29
CA PRO A 119 -0.81 9.99 -8.20
C PRO A 119 -1.34 11.39 -8.43
N SER A 120 -2.64 11.58 -8.15
CA SER A 120 -3.35 12.85 -8.20
C SER A 120 -3.34 13.54 -6.84
N ASP A 121 -3.75 14.81 -6.79
CA ASP A 121 -3.81 15.57 -5.54
C ASP A 121 -4.64 14.82 -4.47
N LYS A 122 -4.10 14.78 -3.25
CA LYS A 122 -4.63 14.06 -2.07
C LYS A 122 -4.57 12.54 -2.13
N ASP A 123 -3.96 11.95 -3.15
CA ASP A 123 -3.65 10.53 -3.14
C ASP A 123 -2.53 10.22 -2.15
N LEU A 124 -2.52 8.97 -1.67
CA LEU A 124 -1.43 8.42 -0.88
C LEU A 124 -0.75 7.28 -1.63
N VAL A 125 0.56 7.18 -1.46
CA VAL A 125 1.31 5.95 -1.71
C VAL A 125 1.84 5.46 -0.36
N VAL A 126 1.30 4.33 0.10
CA VAL A 126 1.71 3.68 1.35
C VAL A 126 2.72 2.59 1.00
N ILE A 127 3.94 2.72 1.51
CA ILE A 127 5.04 1.79 1.26
C ILE A 127 5.24 0.97 2.53
N GLY A 128 4.82 -0.29 2.53
CA GLY A 128 5.14 -1.23 3.59
C GLY A 128 6.44 -1.96 3.32
N PHE A 129 7.19 -2.26 4.37
CA PHE A 129 8.45 -2.98 4.25
C PHE A 129 8.66 -4.00 5.37
N GLY A 130 9.41 -5.05 5.08
CA GLY A 130 9.76 -6.09 6.04
C GLY A 130 10.67 -7.16 5.47
N LYS A 131 10.89 -8.21 6.26
CA LYS A 131 11.77 -9.36 5.91
C LYS A 131 11.44 -10.05 4.58
N ASP A 132 10.19 -9.98 4.16
CA ASP A 132 9.71 -10.59 2.93
C ASP A 132 8.54 -9.78 2.33
N SER A 133 8.24 -10.01 1.05
CA SER A 133 7.19 -9.29 0.32
C SER A 133 5.80 -9.51 0.91
N SER A 134 5.55 -10.65 1.56
CA SER A 134 4.26 -10.96 2.17
C SER A 134 4.02 -10.11 3.40
N ARG A 135 5.02 -9.97 4.28
CA ARG A 135 4.98 -9.06 5.43
C ARG A 135 4.90 -7.61 5.01
N ALA A 136 5.67 -7.21 3.99
CA ALA A 136 5.62 -5.86 3.43
C ALA A 136 4.21 -5.52 2.90
N LEU A 137 3.58 -6.43 2.16
CA LEU A 137 2.21 -6.28 1.66
C LEU A 137 1.19 -6.24 2.80
N ALA A 138 1.30 -7.14 3.77
CA ALA A 138 0.42 -7.18 4.94
C ALA A 138 0.47 -5.87 5.74
N GLY A 139 1.67 -5.35 5.99
CA GLY A 139 1.86 -4.07 6.67
C GLY A 139 1.28 -2.89 5.90
N ALA A 140 1.52 -2.84 4.59
CA ALA A 140 0.93 -1.79 3.75
C ALA A 140 -0.61 -1.86 3.75
N LEU A 141 -1.21 -3.06 3.66
CA LEU A 141 -2.66 -3.22 3.73
C LEU A 141 -3.23 -2.83 5.10
N ALA A 142 -2.57 -3.20 6.20
CA ALA A 142 -2.99 -2.80 7.54
C ALA A 142 -2.99 -1.27 7.72
N ALA A 143 -1.94 -0.61 7.22
CA ALA A 143 -1.88 0.84 7.17
C ALA A 143 -3.00 1.46 6.33
N VAL A 144 -3.35 0.88 5.19
CA VAL A 144 -4.46 1.38 4.36
C VAL A 144 -5.82 1.16 5.04
N LEU A 145 -6.02 0.03 5.71
CA LEU A 145 -7.26 -0.27 6.43
C LEU A 145 -7.48 0.72 7.58
N SER A 146 -6.43 1.10 8.31
CA SER A 146 -6.54 2.06 9.43
C SER A 146 -6.88 3.49 8.99
N LEU A 147 -6.79 3.80 7.68
CA LEU A 147 -7.29 5.06 7.13
C LEU A 147 -8.82 5.09 7.03
N GLN A 148 -9.49 3.92 7.04
CA GLN A 148 -10.94 3.78 6.91
C GLN A 148 -11.68 3.79 8.25
N GLU A 149 -10.98 3.56 9.36
CA GLU A 149 -11.55 3.43 10.71
C GLU A 149 -11.83 4.79 11.38
N ARG A 150 -12.14 5.83 10.59
CA ARG A 150 -12.29 7.22 11.06
C ARG A 150 -13.64 7.82 10.68
#